data_AF-A0A379FIU5-F1
#
_entry.id   AF-A0A379FIU5-F1
#
_cell.length_a   1.000
_cell.length_b   1.000
_cell.length_c   1.000
_cell.angle_alpha   90.00
_cell.angle_beta   90.00
_cell.angle_gamma   90.00
#
_symmetry.space_group_name_H-M   'P 1'
#
loop_
_entity.id
_entity.type
_entity.pdbx_description
1 polymer ?
#
loop_
_entity_poly.entity_id
_entity_poly.type
_entity_poly.pdbx_seq_one_letter_code
_entity_poly.pdbx_strand_id
1 'polypeptide(L)' 'MSDRILVMHEGRISGEFSGNNVTQEMLMAAAVGKQYGATVGV' A
#
# COMPACT_ATOMS: atom_id res chain seq x y z
N MET A 1 -6.63 -1.55 15.92
CA MET A 1 -6.60 -0.66 14.74
C MET A 1 -5.21 -0.76 14.17
N SER A 2 -5.10 -1.12 12.89
CA SER A 2 -3.79 -1.21 12.24
C SER A 2 -3.36 0.17 11.80
N ASP A 3 -2.29 0.69 12.39
CA ASP A 3 -1.73 1.99 12.02
C ASP A 3 -1.16 1.97 10.59
N ARG A 4 -0.72 0.78 10.11
CA ARG A 4 -0.07 0.59 8.82
C ARG A 4 -0.47 -0.75 8.18
N ILE A 5 -0.68 -0.73 6.87
CA ILE A 5 -0.97 -1.88 6.01
C ILE A 5 0.09 -1.93 4.93
N LEU A 6 0.79 -3.05 4.84
CA LEU A 6 1.84 -3.30 3.85
C LEU A 6 1.34 -4.34 2.86
N VAL A 7 1.51 -4.09 1.57
CA VAL A 7 1.15 -5.03 0.49
C VAL A 7 2.43 -5.49 -0.19
N MET A 8 2.58 -6.81 -0.33
CA MET A 8 3.72 -7.43 -1.01
C MET A 8 3.32 -7.98 -2.38
N HIS A 9 4.19 -7.81 -3.35
CA HIS A 9 4.10 -8.41 -4.68
C HIS A 9 5.51 -8.88 -5.09
N GLU A 10 5.63 -10.15 -5.49
CA GLU A 10 6.90 -10.77 -5.93
C GLU A 10 8.08 -10.58 -4.97
N GLY A 11 7.83 -10.73 -3.67
CA GLY A 11 8.87 -10.61 -2.64
C GLY A 11 9.35 -9.18 -2.36
N ARG A 12 8.69 -8.17 -2.95
CA ARG A 12 8.94 -6.75 -2.65
C ARG A 12 7.68 -6.10 -2.08
N ILE A 13 7.87 -5.05 -1.28
CA ILE A 13 6.76 -4.22 -0.82
C ILE A 13 6.29 -3.38 -2.02
N SER A 14 5.02 -3.56 -2.38
CA SER A 14 4.36 -2.88 -3.50
C SER A 14 3.47 -1.71 -3.04
N GLY A 15 3.07 -1.68 -1.76
CA GLY A 15 2.35 -0.55 -1.20
C GLY A 15 2.45 -0.47 0.32
N GLU A 16 2.45 0.75 0.84
CA GLU A 16 2.30 1.06 2.25
C GLU A 16 1.12 2.03 2.42
N PHE A 17 0.22 1.71 3.35
CA PHE A 17 -1.00 2.48 3.58
C PHE A 17 -1.19 2.72 5.08
N SER A 18 -1.64 3.91 5.44
CA SER A 18 -2.15 4.18 6.79
C SER A 18 -3.65 3.87 6.84
N GLY A 19 -4.09 3.16 7.89
CA GLY A 19 -5.44 2.59 7.98
C GLY A 19 -6.61 3.58 7.89
N ASN A 20 -6.34 4.89 7.91
CA ASN A 20 -7.35 5.94 7.85
C ASN A 20 -7.71 6.40 6.41
N ASN A 21 -6.91 6.04 5.40
CA ASN A 21 -7.12 6.52 4.02
C ASN A 21 -6.91 5.43 2.97
N VAL A 22 -7.19 4.16 3.32
CA VAL A 22 -7.05 3.04 2.40
C VAL A 22 -8.41 2.59 1.89
N THR A 23 -8.53 2.42 0.58
CA THR A 23 -9.72 1.82 -0.05
C THR A 23 -9.42 0.42 -0.56
N GLN A 24 -10.47 -0.36 -0.83
CA GLN A 24 -10.33 -1.70 -1.38
C GLN A 24 -9.61 -1.70 -2.74
N GLU A 25 -9.90 -0.71 -3.59
CA GLU A 25 -9.23 -0.57 -4.89
C GLU A 25 -7.74 -0.30 -4.76
N MET A 26 -7.33 0.51 -3.76
CA MET A 26 -5.91 0.78 -3.50
C MET A 26 -5.17 -0.50 -3.08
N LEU A 27 -5.79 -1.32 -2.24
CA LEU A 27 -5.23 -2.61 -1.83
C LEU A 27 -5.13 -3.58 -3.01
N MET A 28 -6.19 -3.70 -3.82
CA MET A 28 -6.19 -4.57 -5.00
C MET A 28 -5.14 -4.13 -6.03
N ALA A 29 -5.01 -2.82 -6.27
CA ALA A 29 -4.02 -2.30 -7.21
C ALA A 29 -2.58 -2.56 -6.74
N ALA A 30 -2.30 -2.40 -5.44
CA ALA A 30 -0.99 -2.76 -4.87
C ALA A 30 -0.74 -4.27 -4.89
N ALA A 31 -1.77 -5.10 -4.73
CA ALA A 31 -1.64 -6.56 -4.78
C ALA A 31 -1.30 -7.08 -6.18
N VAL A 32 -1.66 -6.33 -7.23
CA VAL A 32 -1.33 -6.63 -8.64
C VAL A 32 0.04 -6.03 -9.04
N GLY A 33 0.77 -5.44 -8.10
CA GLY A 33 2.13 -4.95 -8.33
C GLY A 33 2.22 -3.48 -8.73
N LYS A 34 1.12 -2.70 -8.70
CA LYS A 34 1.24 -1.25 -8.85
C LYS A 34 1.96 -0.68 -7.63
N GLN A 35 3.14 -0.09 -7.86
CA GLN A 35 3.86 0.63 -6.82
C GLN A 35 3.06 1.85 -6.39
N TYR A 36 2.42 1.76 -5.23
CA TYR A 36 1.98 2.94 -4.49
C TYR A 36 3.18 3.41 -3.70
N GLY A 37 4.08 4.06 -4.42
CA GLY A 37 5.25 4.72 -3.86
C GLY A 37 4.77 5.74 -2.85
N ALA A 38 5.15 5.52 -1.59
CA ALA A 38 4.92 6.45 -0.53
C ALA A 38 5.69 7.74 -0.86
N THR A 39 5.01 8.72 -1.46
CA THR A 39 5.40 10.13 -1.34
C THR A 39 5.03 10.57 0.08
N VAL A 40 5.79 10.08 1.06
CA VAL A 40 5.87 10.70 2.38
C VAL A 40 7.12 11.57 2.37
N GLY A 41 6.92 12.88 2.21
CA GLY A 41 7.94 13.89 2.48
C GLY A 41 8.40 14.74 1.28
N VAL A 42 7.59 15.73 0.90
CA VAL A 42 8.01 17.15 0.90
C VAL A 42 6.95 17.97 1.62
#